data_AF-A0A2E8VV52-F1
#
_entry.id   AF-A0A2E8VV52-F1
#
_cell.length_a   1.000
_cell.length_b   1.000
_cell.length_c   1.000
_cell.angle_alpha   90.00
_cell.angle_beta   90.00
_cell.angle_gamma   90.00
#
_symmetry.space_group_name_H-M   'P 1'
#
loop_
_entity.id
_entity.type
_entity.pdbx_description
1 polymer ?
#
loop_
_entity_poly.entity_id
_entity_poly.type
_entity_poly.pdbx_seq_one_letter_code
_entity_poly.pdbx_strand_id
1 'polypeptide(L)'
;MAGGLPESESLLRLAVFVTALLALGLAETLWPRRDADTRRSRWPGNLGLGLLNALLLRAVVPGSLVGVAVWVEANQLGLLPWPDTSPSAASTLYKAAVIVLLGAPAAAVLIFEVLLSTTALFSHANLRLPHWFDKALRLLIVTPDMHRIHHSIDPAETDRNFGFCLASWDRLFATYRERPTAGQRAMTVGVKELEHERQSLGAMLAQPVRIP
;
A
#
# COMPACT_ATOMS: atom_id res chain seq x y z
N MET A 1 28.49 21.38 6.15
CA MET A 1 27.19 21.99 6.49
C MET A 1 26.10 20.96 6.23
N ALA A 2 25.76 20.16 7.23
CA ALA A 2 24.72 19.14 7.15
C ALA A 2 23.81 19.36 8.37
N GLY A 3 22.75 20.14 8.20
CA GLY A 3 21.85 20.49 9.28
C GLY A 3 20.62 21.17 8.70
N GLY A 4 19.48 20.45 8.69
CA GLY A 4 18.19 21.03 8.33
C GLY A 4 17.16 20.06 7.73
N LEU A 5 17.55 18.88 7.25
CA LEU A 5 16.68 18.07 6.38
C LEU A 5 15.54 17.25 7.04
N PRO A 6 15.62 16.70 8.28
CA PRO A 6 14.67 15.66 8.70
C PRO A 6 13.24 16.17 8.98
N GLU A 7 13.07 17.37 9.54
CA GLU A 7 11.73 17.94 9.77
C GLU A 7 11.09 18.42 8.47
N SER A 8 11.86 19.10 7.61
CA SER A 8 11.36 19.56 6.31
C SER A 8 10.96 18.40 5.39
N GLU A 9 11.68 17.28 5.44
CA GLU A 9 11.36 16.08 4.68
C GLU A 9 10.07 15.44 5.16
N SER A 10 9.92 15.29 6.48
CA SER A 10 8.72 14.73 7.09
C SER A 10 7.48 15.59 6.79
N LEU A 11 7.61 16.91 6.88
CA LEU A 11 6.56 17.86 6.52
C LEU A 11 6.22 17.80 5.03
N LEU A 12 7.22 17.70 4.15
CA LEU A 12 7.01 17.56 2.71
C LEU A 12 6.26 16.26 2.38
N ARG A 13 6.69 15.13 2.94
CA ARG A 13 6.02 13.84 2.72
C ARG A 13 4.58 13.87 3.20
N LEU A 14 4.33 14.46 4.37
CA LEU A 14 2.98 14.65 4.89
C LEU A 14 2.15 15.57 3.98
N ALA A 15 2.71 16.70 3.55
CA ALA A 15 2.04 17.64 2.66
C ALA A 15 1.68 17.00 1.32
N VAL A 16 2.59 16.23 0.71
CA VAL A 16 2.32 15.50 -0.54
C VAL A 16 1.24 14.43 -0.32
N PHE A 17 1.33 13.66 0.76
CA PHE A 17 0.32 12.65 1.09
C PHE A 17 -1.08 13.27 1.26
N VAL A 18 -1.20 14.33 2.07
CA VAL A 18 -2.48 15.02 2.31
C VAL A 18 -3.00 15.64 1.01
N THR A 19 -2.14 16.27 0.22
CA THR A 19 -2.52 16.84 -1.08
C THR A 19 -3.03 15.77 -2.04
N ALA A 20 -2.32 14.65 -2.16
CA ALA A 20 -2.74 13.53 -2.99
C ALA A 20 -4.06 12.94 -2.51
N LEU A 21 -4.23 12.75 -1.20
CA LEU A 21 -5.47 12.25 -0.60
C LEU A 21 -6.66 13.17 -0.90
N LEU A 22 -6.50 14.48 -0.75
CA LEU A 22 -7.55 15.47 -1.04
C LEU A 22 -7.87 15.53 -2.53
N ALA A 23 -6.84 15.54 -3.40
CA ALA A 23 -7.01 15.56 -4.84
C ALA A 23 -7.74 14.30 -5.35
N LEU A 24 -7.33 13.11 -4.88
CA LEU A 24 -7.99 11.86 -5.21
C LEU A 24 -9.41 11.80 -4.63
N GLY A 25 -9.60 12.30 -3.40
CA GLY A 25 -10.91 12.38 -2.77
C GLY A 25 -11.89 13.29 -3.52
N LEU A 26 -11.39 14.38 -4.12
CA LEU A 26 -12.15 15.25 -5.02
C LEU A 26 -12.42 14.54 -6.36
N ALA A 27 -11.39 13.95 -6.97
CA ALA A 27 -11.54 13.24 -8.24
C ALA A 27 -12.55 12.08 -8.13
N GLU A 28 -12.57 11.36 -7.01
CA GLU A 28 -13.54 10.32 -6.69
C GLU A 28 -14.98 10.87 -6.63
N THR A 29 -15.16 12.13 -6.20
CA THR A 29 -16.51 12.76 -6.19
C THR A 29 -17.02 13.04 -7.60
N LEU A 30 -16.12 13.43 -8.50
CA LEU A 30 -16.45 13.83 -9.86
C LEU A 30 -16.57 12.61 -10.79
N TRP A 31 -15.72 11.61 -10.58
CA TRP A 31 -15.61 10.42 -11.41
C TRP A 31 -15.57 9.14 -10.56
N PRO A 32 -16.64 8.82 -9.82
CA PRO A 32 -16.68 7.62 -9.00
C PRO A 32 -16.68 6.35 -9.87
N ARG A 33 -15.93 5.33 -9.44
CA ARG A 33 -15.97 3.99 -10.03
C ARG A 33 -17.14 3.16 -9.51
N ARG A 34 -17.37 3.21 -8.20
CA ARG A 34 -18.51 2.60 -7.48
C ARG A 34 -19.42 3.66 -6.89
N ASP A 35 -20.67 3.29 -6.64
CA ASP A 35 -21.73 4.19 -6.20
C ASP A 35 -21.40 4.93 -4.89
N ALA A 36 -21.76 6.22 -4.88
CA ALA A 36 -21.43 7.16 -3.80
C ALA A 36 -22.19 6.88 -2.49
N ASP A 37 -23.29 6.13 -2.54
CA ASP A 37 -24.15 5.86 -1.38
C ASP A 37 -23.43 5.09 -0.26
N THR A 38 -22.41 4.30 -0.63
CA THR A 38 -21.57 3.57 0.34
C THR A 38 -20.42 4.40 0.90
N ARG A 39 -20.22 5.64 0.44
CA ARG A 39 -19.07 6.45 0.84
C ARG A 39 -19.12 6.80 2.33
N ARG A 40 -20.30 7.20 2.83
CA ARG A 40 -20.49 7.59 4.24
C ARG A 40 -20.28 6.42 5.21
N SER A 41 -20.58 5.19 4.79
CA SER A 41 -20.34 4.00 5.60
C SER A 41 -18.88 3.54 5.59
N ARG A 42 -18.16 3.74 4.47
CA ARG A 42 -16.77 3.26 4.29
C ARG A 42 -15.71 4.20 4.84
N TRP A 43 -15.90 5.52 4.73
CA TRP A 43 -14.87 6.50 5.12
C TRP A 43 -14.46 6.43 6.60
N PRO A 44 -15.36 6.23 7.58
CA PRO A 44 -14.95 6.05 8.97
C PRO A 44 -14.06 4.82 9.16
N GLY A 45 -14.37 3.70 8.49
CA GLY A 45 -13.54 2.50 8.50
C GLY A 45 -12.17 2.73 7.86
N ASN A 46 -12.14 3.32 6.66
CA ASN A 46 -10.89 3.58 5.95
C ASN A 46 -9.97 4.56 6.68
N LEU A 47 -10.52 5.67 7.21
CA LEU A 47 -9.74 6.64 7.98
C LEU A 47 -9.33 6.04 9.33
N GLY A 48 -10.21 5.30 9.99
CA GLY A 48 -9.93 4.63 11.25
C GLY A 48 -8.81 3.61 11.11
N LEU A 49 -8.89 2.72 10.12
CA LEU A 49 -7.84 1.75 9.81
C LEU A 49 -6.55 2.42 9.33
N GLY A 50 -6.64 3.49 8.53
CA GLY A 50 -5.48 4.25 8.08
C GLY A 50 -4.74 4.93 9.24
N LEU A 51 -5.47 5.58 10.14
CA LEU A 51 -4.92 6.19 11.36
C LEU A 51 -4.37 5.13 12.30
N LEU A 52 -5.12 4.06 12.55
CA LEU A 52 -4.67 2.95 13.36
C LEU A 52 -3.41 2.32 12.79
N ASN A 53 -3.35 2.07 11.48
CA ASN A 53 -2.15 1.57 10.81
C ASN A 53 -0.98 2.55 10.97
N ALA A 54 -1.19 3.86 10.79
CA ALA A 54 -0.14 4.86 10.96
C ALA A 54 0.37 4.95 12.41
N LEU A 55 -0.52 4.84 13.39
CA LEU A 55 -0.20 4.84 14.82
C LEU A 55 0.41 3.52 15.28
N LEU A 56 -0.11 2.37 14.83
CA LEU A 56 0.47 1.05 15.08
C LEU A 56 1.84 0.96 14.45
N LEU A 57 2.01 1.36 13.19
CA LEU A 57 3.34 1.47 12.62
C LEU A 57 4.18 2.47 13.42
N ARG A 58 3.66 3.59 13.93
CA ARG A 58 4.45 4.50 14.79
C ARG A 58 4.59 4.09 16.25
N ALA A 59 3.91 3.08 16.74
CA ALA A 59 4.03 2.60 18.12
C ALA A 59 4.83 1.30 18.14
N VAL A 60 4.54 0.44 17.18
CA VAL A 60 5.29 -0.76 16.88
C VAL A 60 6.61 -0.40 16.20
N VAL A 61 6.72 0.48 15.20
CA VAL A 61 8.04 0.75 14.54
C VAL A 61 9.09 1.36 15.48
N PRO A 62 8.77 2.25 16.44
CA PRO A 62 9.72 2.65 17.49
C PRO A 62 10.02 1.58 18.54
N GLY A 63 9.28 0.45 18.56
CA GLY A 63 9.51 -0.72 19.40
C GLY A 63 9.29 -2.03 18.62
N SER A 64 9.88 -2.16 17.42
CA SER A 64 9.37 -3.04 16.36
C SER A 64 9.77 -4.48 16.53
N LEU A 65 9.49 -5.31 15.52
CA LEU A 65 10.35 -6.45 15.22
C LEU A 65 11.85 -6.13 15.35
N VAL A 66 12.29 -4.86 15.22
CA VAL A 66 13.60 -4.37 15.72
C VAL A 66 13.77 -4.62 17.22
N GLY A 67 12.90 -4.06 18.07
CA GLY A 67 12.92 -4.25 19.52
C GLY A 67 12.70 -5.70 19.97
N VAL A 68 11.82 -6.46 19.31
CA VAL A 68 11.66 -7.91 19.55
C VAL A 68 12.92 -8.66 19.12
N ALA A 69 13.53 -8.30 18.00
CA ALA A 69 14.81 -8.87 17.60
C ALA A 69 15.94 -8.50 18.56
N VAL A 70 16.01 -7.25 19.02
CA VAL A 70 16.97 -6.77 20.03
C VAL A 70 16.75 -7.49 21.35
N TRP A 71 15.51 -7.76 21.75
CA TRP A 71 15.17 -8.55 22.93
C TRP A 71 15.53 -10.03 22.74
N VAL A 72 15.20 -10.62 21.59
CA VAL A 72 15.57 -11.99 21.20
C VAL A 72 17.10 -12.16 21.20
N GLU A 73 17.83 -11.19 20.66
CA GLU A 73 19.29 -11.10 20.65
C GLU A 73 19.85 -10.97 22.07
N ALA A 74 19.33 -10.03 22.86
CA ALA A 74 19.70 -9.85 24.27
C ALA A 74 19.44 -11.09 25.14
N ASN A 75 18.51 -11.96 24.74
CA ASN A 75 18.15 -13.19 25.45
C ASN A 75 18.59 -14.47 24.73
N GLN A 76 19.34 -14.38 23.62
CA GLN A 76 19.83 -15.51 22.82
C GLN A 76 18.74 -16.52 22.37
N LEU A 77 17.56 -16.04 22.00
CA LEU A 77 16.40 -16.88 21.65
C LEU A 77 16.27 -17.06 20.12
N GLY A 78 16.91 -18.05 19.49
CA GLY A 78 16.72 -18.30 18.04
C GLY A 78 17.49 -19.48 17.44
N LEU A 79 17.04 -19.99 16.28
CA LEU A 79 17.64 -21.14 15.57
C LEU A 79 18.70 -20.76 14.52
N LEU A 80 18.85 -19.46 14.21
CA LEU A 80 19.81 -18.96 13.23
C LEU A 80 21.04 -18.41 13.96
N PRO A 81 22.27 -18.88 13.67
CA PRO A 81 23.50 -18.31 14.18
C PRO A 81 23.83 -17.04 13.37
N TRP A 82 23.08 -15.97 13.57
CA TRP A 82 23.41 -14.69 12.95
C TRP A 82 24.35 -13.89 13.87
N PRO A 83 25.50 -13.38 13.38
CA PRO A 83 26.34 -12.48 14.15
C PRO A 83 25.56 -11.19 14.42
N ASP A 84 25.25 -10.90 15.69
CA ASP A 84 24.79 -9.63 16.31
C ASP A 84 24.05 -8.59 15.43
N THR A 85 23.22 -9.01 14.47
CA THR A 85 22.50 -8.12 13.56
C THR A 85 21.02 -8.48 13.54
N SER A 86 20.21 -7.67 14.25
CA SER A 86 18.75 -7.83 14.29
C SER A 86 18.14 -7.91 12.87
N PRO A 87 17.09 -8.72 12.61
CA PRO A 87 16.36 -8.77 11.32
C PRO A 87 15.97 -7.41 10.73
N SER A 88 15.68 -6.44 11.59
CA SER A 88 15.41 -5.08 11.18
C SER A 88 16.66 -4.28 10.80
N ALA A 89 17.78 -4.52 11.47
CA ALA A 89 19.09 -4.09 11.05
C ALA A 89 19.41 -4.77 9.73
N ALA A 90 19.13 -6.06 9.51
CA ALA A 90 19.34 -6.70 8.21
C ALA A 90 18.54 -6.03 7.08
N SER A 91 17.25 -5.71 7.28
CA SER A 91 16.47 -4.96 6.27
C SER A 91 17.01 -3.54 6.04
N THR A 92 17.38 -2.85 7.12
CA THR A 92 17.93 -1.48 7.06
C THR A 92 19.31 -1.47 6.40
N LEU A 93 20.18 -2.41 6.76
CA LEU A 93 21.51 -2.64 6.19
C LEU A 93 21.41 -3.05 4.74
N TYR A 94 20.46 -3.90 4.36
CA TYR A 94 20.21 -4.24 2.96
C TYR A 94 19.82 -2.99 2.15
N LYS A 95 18.84 -2.20 2.62
CA LYS A 95 18.44 -0.96 1.95
C LYS A 95 19.59 0.06 1.91
N ALA A 96 20.32 0.23 3.01
CA ALA A 96 21.46 1.13 3.09
C ALA A 96 22.60 0.67 2.17
N ALA A 97 22.89 -0.63 2.11
CA ALA A 97 23.87 -1.21 1.20
C ALA A 97 23.48 -0.96 -0.25
N VAL A 98 22.22 -1.15 -0.64
CA VAL A 98 21.75 -0.82 -2.00
C VAL A 98 21.92 0.67 -2.30
N ILE A 99 21.55 1.57 -1.38
CA ILE A 99 21.73 3.02 -1.53
C ILE A 99 23.20 3.38 -1.71
N VAL A 100 24.10 2.82 -0.88
CA VAL A 100 25.54 3.06 -0.93
C VAL A 100 26.15 2.50 -2.21
N LEU A 101 25.83 1.26 -2.59
CA LEU A 101 26.36 0.60 -3.78
C LEU A 101 25.93 1.30 -5.08
N LEU A 102 24.70 1.82 -5.12
CA LEU A 102 24.21 2.59 -6.26
C LEU A 102 24.67 4.06 -6.22
N GLY A 103 25.24 4.53 -5.11
CA GLY A 103 25.52 5.94 -4.89
C GLY A 103 24.26 6.81 -4.97
N ALA A 104 23.12 6.28 -4.52
CA ALA A 104 21.83 6.91 -4.74
C ALA A 104 21.74 8.27 -4.02
N PRO A 105 21.42 9.37 -4.73
CA PRO A 105 21.32 10.68 -4.10
C PRO A 105 20.09 10.74 -3.18
N ALA A 106 20.19 11.49 -2.07
CA ALA A 106 19.10 11.64 -1.10
C ALA A 106 17.77 12.08 -1.76
N ALA A 107 17.84 12.95 -2.76
CA ALA A 107 16.68 13.37 -3.53
C ALA A 107 15.97 12.19 -4.24
N ALA A 108 16.71 11.21 -4.78
CA ALA A 108 16.11 10.05 -5.43
C ALA A 108 15.40 9.13 -4.43
N VAL A 109 15.95 8.97 -3.22
CA VAL A 109 15.31 8.21 -2.14
C VAL A 109 14.01 8.88 -1.70
N LEU A 110 14.04 10.19 -1.50
CA LEU A 110 12.85 10.98 -1.15
C LEU A 110 11.77 10.91 -2.24
N ILE A 111 12.15 11.06 -3.52
CA ILE A 111 11.24 10.90 -4.65
C ILE A 111 10.63 9.51 -4.66
N PHE A 112 11.43 8.47 -4.45
CA PHE A 112 10.94 7.09 -4.37
C PHE A 112 9.90 6.91 -3.27
N GLU A 113 10.15 7.41 -2.05
CA GLU A 113 9.20 7.30 -0.95
C GLU A 113 7.89 8.06 -1.20
N VAL A 114 7.99 9.24 -1.81
CA VAL A 114 6.84 10.04 -2.23
C VAL A 114 6.03 9.29 -3.30
N LEU A 115 6.69 8.74 -4.31
CA LEU A 115 6.05 7.95 -5.37
C LEU A 115 5.39 6.70 -4.79
N LEU A 116 6.08 5.97 -3.91
CA LEU A 116 5.56 4.78 -3.23
C LEU A 116 4.26 5.10 -2.48
N SER A 117 4.26 6.18 -1.70
CA SER A 117 3.09 6.59 -0.90
C SER A 117 1.93 7.06 -1.80
N THR A 118 2.24 7.81 -2.86
CA THR A 118 1.23 8.39 -3.75
C THR A 118 0.61 7.33 -4.65
N THR A 119 1.41 6.40 -5.18
CA THR A 119 0.91 5.28 -6.00
C THR A 119 0.06 4.32 -5.18
N ALA A 120 0.39 4.10 -3.90
CA ALA A 120 -0.45 3.33 -2.98
C ALA A 120 -1.85 3.94 -2.82
N LEU A 121 -1.93 5.26 -2.61
CA LEU A 121 -3.22 5.98 -2.56
C LEU A 121 -3.96 5.90 -3.89
N PHE A 122 -3.25 6.12 -5.00
CA PHE A 122 -3.82 6.15 -6.34
C PHE A 122 -4.40 4.78 -6.73
N SER A 123 -3.66 3.69 -6.56
CA SER A 123 -4.10 2.34 -6.94
C SER A 123 -5.31 1.85 -6.14
N HIS A 124 -5.54 2.39 -4.94
CA HIS A 124 -6.70 2.04 -4.10
C HIS A 124 -7.84 3.06 -4.17
N ALA A 125 -7.71 4.13 -4.96
CA ALA A 125 -8.77 5.12 -5.11
C ALA A 125 -10.01 4.53 -5.81
N ASN A 126 -11.22 4.95 -5.44
CA ASN A 126 -12.45 4.55 -6.14
C ASN A 126 -12.68 5.42 -7.39
N LEU A 127 -11.63 5.62 -8.19
CA LEU A 127 -11.60 6.56 -9.31
C LEU A 127 -11.86 5.87 -10.65
N ARG A 128 -12.76 6.44 -11.46
CA ARG A 128 -13.00 6.03 -12.85
C ARG A 128 -12.25 6.94 -13.82
N LEU A 129 -11.11 6.46 -14.28
CA LEU A 129 -10.36 7.09 -15.35
C LEU A 129 -11.03 6.85 -16.73
N PRO A 130 -10.95 7.82 -17.66
CA PRO A 130 -11.28 7.58 -19.06
C PRO A 130 -10.48 6.41 -19.62
N HIS A 131 -11.11 5.52 -20.38
CA HIS A 131 -10.49 4.26 -20.80
C HIS A 131 -9.18 4.45 -21.58
N TRP A 132 -9.10 5.44 -22.47
CA TRP A 132 -7.89 5.73 -23.23
C TRP A 132 -6.72 6.15 -22.32
N PHE A 133 -7.02 6.98 -21.32
CA PHE A 133 -6.02 7.54 -20.40
C PHE A 133 -5.47 6.45 -19.49
N ASP A 134 -6.40 5.67 -18.94
CA ASP A 134 -6.10 4.50 -18.12
C ASP A 134 -5.28 3.47 -18.90
N LYS A 135 -5.63 3.16 -20.17
CA LYS A 135 -4.84 2.26 -21.03
C LYS A 135 -3.40 2.73 -21.23
N ALA A 136 -3.19 4.03 -21.40
CA ALA A 136 -1.86 4.61 -21.52
C ALA A 136 -1.09 4.54 -20.19
N LEU A 137 -1.72 4.95 -19.08
CA LEU A 137 -1.09 4.96 -17.74
C LEU A 137 -0.65 3.56 -17.30
N ARG A 138 -1.49 2.55 -17.55
CA ARG A 138 -1.22 1.14 -17.22
C ARG A 138 0.02 0.58 -17.89
N LEU A 139 0.65 1.27 -18.84
CA LEU A 139 1.95 0.86 -19.40
C LEU A 139 3.09 1.08 -18.41
N LEU A 140 2.97 2.09 -17.54
CA LEU A 140 4.01 2.51 -16.61
C LEU A 140 3.62 2.26 -15.16
N ILE A 141 2.45 2.73 -14.75
CA ILE A 141 2.00 2.73 -13.35
C ILE A 141 0.76 1.87 -13.15
N VAL A 142 0.63 1.33 -11.94
CA VAL A 142 -0.55 0.56 -11.55
C VAL A 142 -1.73 1.51 -11.32
N THR A 143 -2.78 1.38 -12.13
CA THR A 143 -3.98 2.22 -12.04
C THR A 143 -5.05 1.61 -11.14
N PRO A 144 -6.04 2.39 -10.66
CA PRO A 144 -7.11 1.87 -9.81
C PRO A 144 -7.82 0.64 -10.39
N ASP A 145 -8.13 0.67 -11.68
CA ASP A 145 -8.83 -0.43 -12.34
C ASP A 145 -7.95 -1.66 -12.56
N MET A 146 -6.65 -1.47 -12.78
CA MET A 146 -5.69 -2.58 -12.89
C MET A 146 -5.55 -3.29 -11.56
N HIS A 147 -5.33 -2.51 -10.48
CA HIS A 147 -5.17 -3.01 -9.12
C HIS A 147 -6.43 -3.71 -8.60
N ARG A 148 -7.61 -3.17 -8.91
CA ARG A 148 -8.88 -3.78 -8.47
C ARG A 148 -9.08 -5.22 -8.93
N ILE A 149 -8.50 -5.62 -10.08
CA ILE A 149 -8.62 -7.00 -10.59
C ILE A 149 -7.96 -7.99 -9.62
N HIS A 150 -6.82 -7.62 -9.03
CA HIS A 150 -6.15 -8.42 -7.99
C HIS A 150 -7.03 -8.62 -6.73
N HIS A 151 -7.93 -7.67 -6.44
CA HIS A 151 -8.87 -7.79 -5.32
C HIS A 151 -10.20 -8.46 -5.69
N SER A 152 -10.32 -9.00 -6.90
CA SER A 152 -11.48 -9.82 -7.27
C SER A 152 -11.59 -11.02 -6.34
N ILE A 153 -12.80 -11.58 -6.22
CA ILE A 153 -13.02 -12.86 -5.53
C ILE A 153 -12.79 -14.07 -6.44
N ASP A 154 -12.67 -13.85 -7.76
CA ASP A 154 -12.41 -14.91 -8.73
C ASP A 154 -10.90 -15.22 -8.77
N PRO A 155 -10.46 -16.46 -8.46
CA PRO A 155 -9.04 -16.82 -8.50
C PRO A 155 -8.36 -16.56 -9.85
N ALA A 156 -9.10 -16.64 -10.96
CA ALA A 156 -8.56 -16.32 -12.29
C ALA A 156 -8.22 -14.83 -12.48
N GLU A 157 -8.70 -13.98 -11.57
CA GLU A 157 -8.50 -12.53 -11.54
C GLU A 157 -7.63 -12.10 -10.36
N THR A 158 -7.83 -12.67 -9.16
CA THR A 158 -7.04 -12.39 -7.94
C THR A 158 -5.55 -12.64 -8.18
N ASP A 159 -5.21 -13.74 -8.84
CA ASP A 159 -3.82 -14.15 -9.09
C ASP A 159 -3.21 -13.44 -10.33
N ARG A 160 -3.52 -12.15 -10.52
CA ARG A 160 -3.06 -11.30 -11.61
C ARG A 160 -2.75 -9.89 -11.10
N ASN A 161 -2.01 -9.12 -11.89
CA ASN A 161 -1.70 -7.71 -11.60
C ASN A 161 -1.05 -7.47 -10.22
N PHE A 162 0.05 -8.17 -9.92
CA PHE A 162 0.77 -8.12 -8.64
C PHE A 162 1.66 -6.87 -8.47
N GLY A 163 1.86 -6.09 -9.53
CA GLY A 163 2.65 -4.86 -9.46
C GLY A 163 2.11 -3.89 -8.41
N PHE A 164 3.02 -3.25 -7.67
CA PHE A 164 2.66 -2.23 -6.68
C PHE A 164 2.72 -0.80 -7.26
N CYS A 165 3.91 -0.35 -7.69
CA CYS A 165 4.07 0.93 -8.36
C CYS A 165 4.08 0.79 -9.88
N LEU A 166 4.95 -0.10 -10.39
CA LEU A 166 5.23 -0.25 -11.82
C LEU A 166 4.40 -1.39 -12.41
N ALA A 167 3.60 -1.07 -13.43
CA ALA A 167 2.78 -2.04 -14.16
C ALA A 167 3.57 -2.86 -15.19
N SER A 168 4.82 -2.48 -15.46
CA SER A 168 5.72 -3.21 -16.37
C SER A 168 6.06 -4.61 -15.85
N TRP A 169 6.13 -4.78 -14.53
CA TRP A 169 6.43 -6.08 -13.91
C TRP A 169 5.40 -7.14 -14.30
N ASP A 170 4.12 -6.79 -14.33
CA ASP A 170 3.08 -7.74 -14.70
C ASP A 170 3.14 -8.18 -16.16
N ARG A 171 3.70 -7.35 -17.04
CA ARG A 171 3.96 -7.73 -18.42
C ARG A 171 5.19 -8.61 -18.54
N LEU A 172 6.25 -8.24 -17.81
CA LEU A 172 7.50 -9.00 -17.78
C LEU A 172 7.28 -10.44 -17.28
N PHE A 173 6.44 -10.60 -16.27
CA PHE A 173 6.15 -11.90 -15.65
C PHE A 173 4.82 -12.53 -16.12
N ALA A 174 4.20 -11.99 -17.18
CA ALA A 174 2.97 -12.52 -17.77
C ALA A 174 1.77 -12.67 -16.79
N THR A 175 1.69 -11.81 -15.77
CA THR A 175 0.60 -11.74 -14.80
C THR A 175 -0.42 -10.64 -15.13
N TYR A 176 -0.17 -9.84 -16.17
CA TYR A 176 -1.04 -8.74 -16.57
C TYR A 176 -2.41 -9.21 -17.07
N ARG A 177 -3.47 -8.61 -16.52
CA ARG A 177 -4.85 -8.76 -16.97
C ARG A 177 -5.49 -7.39 -17.18
N GLU A 178 -5.93 -7.10 -18.41
CA GLU A 178 -6.49 -5.79 -18.77
C GLU A 178 -7.86 -5.55 -18.12
N ARG A 179 -8.73 -6.59 -18.13
CA ARG A 179 -10.13 -6.49 -17.73
C ARG A 179 -10.58 -7.72 -16.94
N PRO A 180 -11.45 -7.53 -15.93
CA PRO A 180 -12.17 -8.64 -15.31
C PRO A 180 -13.30 -9.12 -16.23
N THR A 181 -13.71 -10.37 -16.04
CA THR A 181 -14.70 -11.11 -16.82
C THR A 181 -16.07 -10.45 -16.74
N ALA A 182 -16.51 -10.08 -15.53
CA ALA A 182 -17.77 -9.37 -15.30
C ALA A 182 -17.71 -7.86 -15.66
N GLY A 183 -16.54 -7.37 -16.05
CA GLY A 183 -16.29 -5.95 -16.24
C GLY A 183 -16.13 -5.17 -14.93
N GLN A 184 -15.56 -3.97 -15.03
CA GLN A 184 -15.07 -3.20 -13.88
C GLN A 184 -16.17 -2.80 -12.89
N ARG A 185 -17.47 -2.80 -13.25
CA ARG A 185 -18.54 -2.42 -12.33
C ARG A 185 -19.17 -3.62 -11.61
N ALA A 186 -19.39 -4.72 -12.33
CA ALA A 186 -20.06 -5.90 -11.80
C ALA A 186 -19.09 -6.87 -11.09
N MET A 187 -17.77 -6.67 -11.17
CA MET A 187 -16.79 -7.45 -10.43
C MET A 187 -16.95 -7.28 -8.91
N THR A 188 -17.22 -8.40 -8.24
CA THR A 188 -17.23 -8.49 -6.78
C THR A 188 -15.80 -8.44 -6.25
N VAL A 189 -15.58 -7.61 -5.22
CA VAL A 189 -14.27 -7.35 -4.64
C VAL A 189 -14.34 -7.64 -3.15
N GLY A 190 -13.31 -8.30 -2.62
CA GLY A 190 -13.19 -8.59 -1.21
C GLY A 190 -12.77 -10.03 -0.94
N VAL A 191 -13.11 -10.51 0.24
CA VAL A 191 -12.86 -11.88 0.69
C VAL A 191 -14.21 -12.59 0.68
N LYS A 192 -14.29 -13.71 -0.05
CA LYS A 192 -15.56 -14.42 -0.30
C LYS A 192 -16.26 -14.83 0.99
N GLU A 193 -15.49 -15.20 1.99
CA GLU A 193 -15.93 -15.61 3.32
C GLU A 193 -16.60 -14.47 4.10
N LEU A 194 -16.39 -13.21 3.69
CA LEU A 194 -16.83 -12.01 4.40
C LEU A 194 -17.82 -11.14 3.61
N GLU A 195 -18.34 -11.63 2.49
CA GLU A 195 -19.23 -10.89 1.61
C GLU A 195 -20.48 -10.34 2.34
N HIS A 196 -20.96 -11.07 3.36
CA HIS A 196 -22.18 -10.73 4.11
C HIS A 196 -21.89 -10.06 5.47
N GLU A 197 -20.62 -9.84 5.81
CA GLU A 197 -20.27 -9.25 7.10
C GLU A 197 -20.39 -7.72 7.13
N ARG A 198 -20.77 -7.20 8.29
CA ARG A 198 -20.89 -5.77 8.52
C ARG A 198 -19.51 -5.11 8.48
N GLN A 199 -19.28 -4.23 7.51
CA GLN A 199 -17.99 -3.55 7.31
C GLN A 199 -17.81 -2.31 8.23
N SER A 200 -18.12 -2.44 9.53
CA SER A 200 -17.79 -1.39 10.51
C SER A 200 -16.35 -1.55 10.99
N LEU A 201 -15.72 -0.46 11.45
CA LEU A 201 -14.33 -0.50 11.95
C LEU A 201 -14.11 -1.62 12.99
N GLY A 202 -14.99 -1.72 13.98
CA GLY A 202 -14.89 -2.76 15.02
C GLY A 202 -15.07 -4.18 14.49
N ALA A 203 -15.93 -4.38 13.49
CA ALA A 203 -16.10 -5.69 12.87
C ALA A 203 -14.87 -6.07 12.05
N MET A 204 -14.31 -5.14 11.26
CA MET A 204 -13.07 -5.36 10.49
C MET A 204 -11.89 -5.70 11.41
N LEU A 205 -11.77 -5.04 12.56
CA LEU A 205 -10.72 -5.34 13.54
C LEU A 205 -10.88 -6.70 14.21
N ALA A 206 -12.10 -7.25 14.27
CA ALA A 206 -12.37 -8.55 14.86
C ALA A 206 -12.24 -9.71 13.85
N GLN A 207 -12.19 -9.44 12.54
CA GLN A 207 -12.12 -10.47 11.48
C GLN A 207 -10.97 -11.47 11.69
N PRO A 208 -9.72 -11.06 12.00
CA PRO A 208 -8.61 -12.01 12.18
C PRO A 208 -8.79 -13.02 13.32
N VAL A 209 -9.71 -12.75 14.25
CA VAL A 209 -10.00 -13.63 15.41
C VAL A 209 -11.25 -14.49 15.15
N ARG A 210 -12.06 -14.14 14.15
CA ARG A 210 -13.32 -14.81 13.84
C ARG A 210 -13.21 -15.80 12.69
N ILE A 211 -12.25 -15.60 11.80
CA ILE A 211 -12.00 -16.46 10.66
C ILE A 211 -10.78 -17.32 11.01
N PRO A 212 -10.96 -18.63 11.25
CA PRO A 212 -9.87 -19.54 11.58
C PRO A 212 -8.94 -19.80 10.39
#